data_AF-A0AAW1CWK5-F1
#
_entry.id   AF-A0AAW1CWK5-F1
#
_cell.length_a   1.000
_cell.length_b   1.000
_cell.length_c   1.000
_cell.angle_alpha   90.00
_cell.angle_beta   90.00
_cell.angle_gamma   90.00
#
_symmetry.space_group_name_H-M   'P 1'
#
loop_
_entity.id
_entity.type
_entity.pdbx_description
1 polymer ?
#
loop_
_entity_poly.entity_id
_entity_poly.type
_entity_poly.pdbx_seq_one_letter_code
_entity_poly.pdbx_strand_id
1 'polypeptide(L)'
;MKVIPDSSRIIDYLEDNFSNGEHPRLIPLDQALKQKVNHLREIIDRIPANTVTMGTFYHTEFISKPKLPFIAPVRAFMRAGFEKTHERLTKLAETMPQYRDTLLNKAEEHLKTYKTVTDKEAFTRLLDTVDSTLEEVETQLKNNQDPESWLVSRDFTVADIGLTTLLYRLDVVGLSRRFFLSGSRPCIKSYFERVSTRPSYQATFPTLFYHFKALLGFKVLGATTAALVAIAGGAIYYWKSRSR
;
A
#
# COMPACT_ATOMS: atom_id res chain seq x y z
N MET A 1 15.18 1.28 -26.52
CA MET A 1 14.11 1.11 -25.50
C MET A 1 14.19 2.28 -24.54
N LYS A 2 13.12 3.04 -24.33
CA LYS A 2 13.10 4.17 -23.39
C LYS A 2 12.74 3.63 -22.00
N VAL A 3 13.60 3.87 -21.01
CA VAL A 3 13.37 3.46 -19.61
C VAL A 3 13.13 4.71 -18.78
N ILE A 4 12.00 4.75 -18.08
CA ILE A 4 11.61 5.85 -17.21
C ILE A 4 11.52 5.27 -15.80
N PRO A 5 12.54 5.51 -14.94
CA PRO A 5 12.50 5.05 -13.56
C PRO A 5 11.65 6.00 -12.72
N ASP A 6 11.20 5.50 -11.56
CA ASP A 6 10.35 6.19 -10.57
C ASP A 6 8.86 6.28 -10.94
N SER A 7 7.98 5.92 -10.01
CA SER A 7 6.53 5.87 -10.26
C SER A 7 5.94 7.24 -10.56
N SER A 8 6.39 8.29 -9.88
CA SER A 8 5.88 9.65 -10.09
C SER A 8 6.29 10.16 -11.46
N ARG A 9 7.53 9.89 -11.88
CA ARG A 9 8.01 10.21 -13.23
C ARG A 9 7.31 9.42 -14.33
N ILE A 10 6.95 8.16 -14.07
CA ILE A 10 6.17 7.34 -15.01
C ILE A 10 4.78 7.96 -15.19
N ILE A 11 4.12 8.34 -14.09
CA ILE A 11 2.79 8.99 -14.14
C ILE A 11 2.86 10.30 -14.94
N ASP A 12 3.86 11.15 -14.66
CA ASP A 12 4.04 12.42 -15.38
C ASP A 12 4.29 12.19 -16.87
N TYR A 13 5.12 11.20 -17.19
CA TYR A 13 5.35 10.82 -18.58
C TYR A 13 4.07 10.37 -19.29
N LEU A 14 3.25 9.55 -18.62
CA LEU A 14 1.99 9.10 -19.20
C LEU A 14 1.05 10.29 -19.46
N GLU A 15 0.95 11.19 -18.51
CA GLU A 15 0.12 12.39 -18.62
C GLU A 15 0.57 13.34 -19.75
N ASP A 16 1.89 13.53 -19.90
CA ASP A 16 2.44 14.44 -20.92
C ASP A 16 2.30 13.87 -22.34
N ASN A 17 2.29 12.54 -22.49
CA ASN A 17 2.40 11.89 -23.80
C ASN A 17 1.11 11.23 -24.29
N PHE A 18 0.16 10.95 -23.39
CA PHE A 18 -1.04 10.17 -23.73
C PHE A 18 -2.37 10.87 -23.40
N SER A 19 -2.36 12.05 -22.76
CA SER A 19 -3.58 12.79 -22.38
C SER A 19 -4.12 13.76 -23.45
N ASN A 20 -3.89 13.46 -24.74
CA ASN A 20 -4.22 14.32 -25.88
C ASN A 20 -5.43 13.84 -26.71
N GLY A 21 -6.33 13.04 -26.14
CA GLY A 21 -7.53 12.58 -26.84
C GLY A 21 -8.11 11.28 -26.28
N GLU A 22 -7.63 10.13 -26.76
CA GLU A 22 -8.17 8.79 -26.46
C GLU A 22 -8.18 8.43 -24.96
N HIS A 23 -7.34 9.09 -24.15
CA HIS A 23 -7.27 8.87 -22.71
C HIS A 23 -7.60 10.15 -21.94
N PRO A 24 -8.36 10.04 -20.84
CA PRO A 24 -8.74 11.17 -20.02
C PRO A 24 -7.50 11.78 -19.35
N ARG A 25 -7.52 13.10 -19.22
CA ARG A 25 -6.48 13.88 -18.56
C ARG A 25 -6.60 13.74 -17.03
N LEU A 26 -5.47 13.53 -16.35
CA LEU A 26 -5.43 13.37 -14.88
C LEU A 26 -4.84 14.57 -14.15
N ILE A 27 -4.31 15.56 -14.87
CA ILE A 27 -3.90 16.86 -14.33
C ILE A 27 -4.78 17.95 -14.92
N PRO A 28 -5.48 18.76 -14.10
CA PRO A 28 -6.35 19.80 -14.61
C PRO A 28 -5.54 20.89 -15.36
N LEU A 29 -6.16 21.48 -16.38
CA LEU A 29 -5.59 22.61 -17.12
C LEU A 29 -5.72 23.92 -16.36
N ASP A 30 -6.77 24.06 -15.53
CA ASP A 30 -6.93 25.20 -14.65
C ASP A 30 -5.76 25.29 -13.66
N GLN A 31 -5.10 26.44 -13.63
CA GLN A 31 -3.87 26.62 -12.88
C GLN A 31 -4.08 26.53 -11.37
N ALA A 32 -5.21 27.01 -10.85
CA ALA A 32 -5.50 26.98 -9.41
C ALA A 32 -5.80 25.55 -8.95
N LEU A 33 -6.58 24.80 -9.72
CA LEU A 33 -6.83 23.38 -9.46
C LEU A 33 -5.53 22.57 -9.59
N LYS A 34 -4.70 22.86 -10.60
CA LYS A 34 -3.41 22.19 -10.80
C LYS A 34 -2.48 22.37 -9.61
N GLN A 35 -2.40 23.58 -9.05
CA GLN A 35 -1.61 23.84 -7.85
C GLN A 35 -2.09 23.03 -6.65
N LYS A 36 -3.42 22.95 -6.42
CA LYS A 36 -4.00 22.14 -5.35
C LYS A 36 -3.74 20.64 -5.52
N VAL A 37 -3.91 20.12 -6.74
CA VAL A 37 -3.62 18.72 -7.09
C VAL A 37 -2.15 18.40 -6.82
N ASN A 38 -1.23 19.26 -7.27
CA ASN A 38 0.21 19.04 -7.09
C ASN A 38 0.62 19.07 -5.62
N HIS A 39 0.08 20.02 -4.84
CA HIS A 39 0.34 20.10 -3.41
C HIS A 39 -0.10 18.83 -2.66
N LEU A 40 -1.34 18.40 -2.88
CA LEU A 40 -1.86 17.20 -2.22
C LEU A 40 -1.14 15.93 -2.67
N ARG A 41 -0.82 15.82 -3.96
CA ARG A 41 0.03 14.73 -4.47
C ARG A 41 1.37 14.71 -3.76
N GLU A 42 2.02 15.86 -3.61
CA GLU A 42 3.35 15.96 -3.00
C GLU A 42 3.34 15.48 -1.53
N ILE A 43 2.38 15.93 -0.71
CA ILE A 43 2.32 15.51 0.69
C ILE A 43 1.96 14.01 0.82
N ILE A 44 1.14 13.48 -0.08
CA ILE A 44 0.76 12.06 -0.10
C ILE A 44 1.94 11.19 -0.55
N ASP A 45 2.63 11.55 -1.64
CA ASP A 45 3.75 10.80 -2.21
C ASP A 45 4.97 10.79 -1.27
N ARG A 46 5.09 11.80 -0.39
CA ARG A 46 6.13 11.83 0.66
C ARG A 46 5.97 10.72 1.71
N ILE A 47 4.80 10.10 1.84
CA ILE A 47 4.60 9.01 2.80
C ILE A 47 5.25 7.72 2.26
N PRO A 48 6.31 7.20 2.92
CA PRO A 48 6.99 6.00 2.45
C PRO A 48 6.17 4.74 2.73
N ALA A 49 5.34 4.33 1.77
CA ALA A 49 4.40 3.21 1.92
C ALA A 49 5.08 1.89 2.38
N ASN A 50 6.31 1.62 1.92
CA ASN A 50 7.07 0.44 2.36
C ASN A 50 7.46 0.52 3.84
N THR A 51 7.93 1.68 4.31
CA THR A 51 8.28 1.92 5.72
C THR A 51 7.04 1.80 6.61
N VAL A 52 5.92 2.39 6.19
CA VAL A 52 4.63 2.23 6.90
C VAL A 52 4.25 0.75 7.01
N THR A 53 4.30 0.02 5.89
CA THR A 53 3.95 -1.41 5.84
C THR A 53 4.84 -2.23 6.78
N MET A 54 6.16 -2.10 6.64
CA MET A 54 7.11 -2.91 7.39
C MET A 54 7.08 -2.57 8.88
N GLY A 55 6.92 -1.29 9.25
CA GLY A 55 6.80 -0.89 10.66
C GLY A 55 5.59 -1.52 11.35
N THR A 56 4.48 -1.76 10.64
CA THR A 56 3.37 -2.52 11.23
C THR A 56 3.78 -3.92 11.66
N PHE A 57 4.78 -4.55 11.03
CA PHE A 57 5.21 -5.92 11.36
C PHE A 57 6.02 -5.98 12.66
N TYR A 58 6.59 -4.85 13.10
CA TYR A 58 7.32 -4.73 14.36
C TYR A 58 6.45 -4.16 15.48
N HIS A 59 5.51 -3.27 15.15
CA HIS A 59 4.69 -2.55 16.11
C HIS A 59 3.21 -2.89 15.96
N THR A 60 2.84 -4.11 16.38
CA THR A 60 1.48 -4.65 16.24
C THR A 60 0.46 -4.00 17.15
N GLU A 61 0.88 -3.20 18.13
CA GLU A 61 -0.03 -2.43 19.00
C GLU A 61 -0.79 -1.33 18.25
N PHE A 62 -0.30 -0.88 17.09
CA PHE A 62 -0.91 0.22 16.33
C PHE A 62 -2.01 -0.23 15.35
N ILE A 63 -2.19 -1.53 15.14
CA ILE A 63 -3.03 -2.06 14.07
C ILE A 63 -4.24 -2.81 14.60
N SER A 64 -5.25 -2.92 13.76
CA SER A 64 -6.44 -3.73 14.00
C SER A 64 -6.86 -4.46 12.72
N LYS A 65 -7.12 -5.76 12.82
CA LYS A 65 -7.67 -6.59 11.74
C LYS A 65 -6.95 -6.43 10.39
N PRO A 66 -5.63 -6.69 10.30
CA PRO A 66 -4.94 -6.68 9.01
C PRO A 66 -5.59 -7.67 8.03
N LYS A 67 -5.66 -7.30 6.76
CA LYS A 67 -6.33 -8.07 5.71
C LYS A 67 -5.30 -8.92 4.95
N LEU A 68 -5.79 -9.85 4.12
CA LEU A 68 -4.91 -10.58 3.20
C LEU A 68 -4.20 -9.60 2.25
N PRO A 69 -2.90 -9.82 1.95
CA PRO A 69 -2.10 -10.99 2.33
C PRO A 69 -1.40 -10.81 3.68
N PHE A 70 -1.52 -9.66 4.36
CA PHE A 70 -0.79 -9.31 5.58
C PHE A 70 -1.34 -9.98 6.85
N ILE A 71 -1.65 -11.27 6.77
CA ILE A 71 -1.92 -12.11 7.95
C ILE A 71 -0.61 -12.51 8.64
N ALA A 72 -0.68 -12.97 9.90
CA ALA A 72 0.49 -13.22 10.74
C ALA A 72 1.59 -14.08 10.08
N PRO A 73 1.31 -15.22 9.40
CA PRO A 73 2.37 -16.02 8.76
C PRO A 73 3.11 -15.27 7.65
N VAL A 74 2.38 -14.54 6.80
CA VAL A 74 2.98 -13.75 5.70
C VAL A 74 3.84 -12.63 6.27
N ARG A 75 3.37 -11.98 7.33
CA ARG A 75 4.13 -10.91 7.99
C ARG A 75 5.42 -11.42 8.60
N ALA A 76 5.39 -12.57 9.28
CA ALA A 76 6.59 -13.20 9.80
C ALA A 76 7.59 -13.52 8.68
N PHE A 77 7.10 -14.09 7.58
CA PHE A 77 7.93 -14.39 6.41
C PHE A 77 8.55 -13.12 5.78
N MET A 78 7.72 -12.10 5.54
CA MET A 78 8.19 -10.84 4.96
C MET A 78 9.17 -10.11 5.88
N ARG A 79 8.92 -10.11 7.20
CA ARG A 79 9.82 -9.57 8.21
C ARG A 79 11.18 -10.27 8.18
N ALA A 80 11.21 -11.60 8.21
CA ALA A 80 12.45 -12.37 8.15
C ALA A 80 13.24 -12.13 6.84
N GLY A 81 12.53 -11.94 5.72
CA GLY A 81 13.15 -11.55 4.45
C GLY A 81 13.71 -10.13 4.48
N PHE A 82 12.99 -9.20 5.11
CA PHE A 82 13.37 -7.81 5.25
C PHE A 82 14.64 -7.67 6.10
N GLU A 83 14.72 -8.34 7.25
CA GLU A 83 15.90 -8.34 8.15
C GLU A 83 17.19 -8.77 7.43
N LYS A 84 17.09 -9.64 6.41
CA LYS A 84 18.23 -10.15 5.63
C LYS A 84 18.55 -9.35 4.36
N THR A 85 17.78 -8.30 4.06
CA THR A 85 17.89 -7.61 2.75
C THR A 85 19.20 -6.85 2.62
N HIS A 86 19.69 -6.20 3.68
CA HIS A 86 20.98 -5.51 3.66
C HIS A 86 22.13 -6.48 3.28
N GLU A 87 22.28 -7.58 4.03
CA GLU A 87 23.32 -8.59 3.80
C GLU A 87 23.27 -9.14 2.37
N ARG A 88 22.05 -9.45 1.87
CA ARG A 88 21.86 -9.94 0.49
C ARG A 88 22.30 -8.93 -0.56
N LEU A 89 21.98 -7.65 -0.37
CA LEU A 89 22.37 -6.59 -1.31
C LEU A 89 23.89 -6.39 -1.31
N THR A 90 24.53 -6.37 -0.14
CA THR A 90 25.99 -6.27 -0.02
C THR A 90 26.69 -7.44 -0.69
N LYS A 91 26.24 -8.67 -0.42
CA LYS A 91 26.78 -9.88 -1.08
C LYS A 91 26.57 -9.88 -2.59
N LEU A 92 25.43 -9.34 -3.06
CA LEU A 92 25.17 -9.20 -4.49
C LEU A 92 26.12 -8.17 -5.13
N ALA A 93 26.43 -7.08 -4.42
CA ALA A 93 27.36 -6.06 -4.88
C ALA A 93 28.80 -6.60 -5.06
N GLU A 94 29.21 -7.57 -4.25
CA GLU A 94 30.50 -8.28 -4.41
C GLU A 94 30.53 -9.16 -5.65
N THR A 95 29.40 -9.80 -5.99
CA THR A 95 29.31 -10.76 -7.11
C THR A 95 28.89 -10.12 -8.43
N MET A 96 28.42 -8.86 -8.42
CA MET A 96 28.00 -8.09 -9.60
C MET A 96 28.67 -6.71 -9.64
N PRO A 97 29.97 -6.62 -9.97
CA PRO A 97 30.73 -5.37 -9.94
C PRO A 97 30.11 -4.23 -10.78
N GLN A 98 29.48 -4.56 -11.91
CA GLN A 98 28.82 -3.60 -12.79
C GLN A 98 27.60 -2.88 -12.17
N TYR A 99 27.04 -3.43 -11.09
CA TYR A 99 25.92 -2.84 -10.35
C TYR A 99 26.27 -2.47 -8.91
N ARG A 100 27.56 -2.57 -8.55
CA ARG A 100 28.03 -2.48 -7.16
C ARG A 100 27.51 -1.24 -6.45
N ASP A 101 27.70 -0.06 -7.02
CA ASP A 101 27.33 1.19 -6.37
C ASP A 101 25.80 1.33 -6.22
N THR A 102 25.03 0.92 -7.23
CA THR A 102 23.56 0.89 -7.14
C THR A 102 23.07 -0.06 -6.05
N LEU A 103 23.69 -1.24 -5.92
CA LEU A 103 23.33 -2.24 -4.92
C LEU A 103 23.70 -1.78 -3.50
N LEU A 104 24.87 -1.15 -3.33
CA LEU A 104 25.30 -0.58 -2.05
C LEU A 104 24.42 0.60 -1.64
N ASN A 105 24.08 1.51 -2.55
CA ASN A 105 23.14 2.60 -2.29
C ASN A 105 21.78 2.05 -1.82
N LYS A 106 21.26 1.02 -2.49
CA LYS A 106 20.03 0.34 -2.08
C LYS A 106 20.15 -0.34 -0.72
N ALA A 107 21.32 -0.88 -0.38
CA ALA A 107 21.60 -1.49 0.92
C ALA A 107 21.60 -0.43 2.04
N GLU A 108 22.12 0.76 1.79
CA GLU A 108 22.11 1.90 2.71
C GLU A 108 20.70 2.48 2.91
N GLU A 109 19.94 2.66 1.82
CA GLU A 109 18.53 3.07 1.88
C GLU A 109 17.71 2.08 2.72
N HIS A 110 17.93 0.78 2.49
CA HIS A 110 17.28 -0.26 3.27
C HIS A 110 17.65 -0.17 4.77
N LEU A 111 18.91 0.12 5.13
CA LEU A 111 19.30 0.32 6.54
C LEU A 111 18.58 1.53 7.17
N LYS A 112 18.42 2.63 6.43
CA LYS A 112 17.66 3.79 6.89
C LYS A 112 16.21 3.39 7.19
N THR A 113 15.56 2.70 6.25
CA THR A 113 14.21 2.16 6.46
C THR A 113 14.17 1.21 7.65
N TYR A 114 15.12 0.27 7.75
CA TYR A 114 15.19 -0.73 8.82
C TYR A 114 15.22 -0.07 10.20
N LYS A 115 16.11 0.91 10.40
CA LYS A 115 16.19 1.70 11.64
C LYS A 115 14.86 2.35 11.99
N THR A 116 14.18 2.97 11.03
CA THR A 116 12.87 3.60 11.26
C THR A 116 11.80 2.59 11.65
N VAL A 117 11.76 1.40 11.04
CA VAL A 117 10.67 0.43 11.29
C VAL A 117 10.88 -0.42 12.54
N THR A 118 12.09 -0.49 13.08
CA THR A 118 12.39 -1.19 14.34
C THR A 118 12.34 -0.27 15.56
N ASP A 119 12.51 1.05 15.35
CA ASP A 119 12.43 2.06 16.40
C ASP A 119 10.99 2.56 16.56
N LYS A 120 10.41 2.32 17.74
CA LYS A 120 9.01 2.66 18.02
C LYS A 120 8.74 4.16 17.95
N GLU A 121 9.65 5.00 18.41
CA GLU A 121 9.44 6.45 18.40
C GLU A 121 9.54 7.01 16.98
N ALA A 122 10.51 6.54 16.21
CA ALA A 122 10.65 6.89 14.80
C ALA A 122 9.42 6.44 13.99
N PHE A 123 8.92 5.24 14.24
CA PHE A 123 7.69 4.76 13.61
C PHE A 123 6.46 5.56 14.05
N THR A 124 6.38 5.96 15.33
CA THR A 124 5.30 6.81 15.84
C THR A 124 5.30 8.17 15.13
N ARG A 125 6.46 8.83 14.99
CA ARG A 125 6.58 10.09 14.23
C ARG A 125 6.17 9.94 12.76
N LEU A 126 6.45 8.79 12.15
CA LEU A 126 5.97 8.49 10.80
C LEU A 126 4.43 8.38 10.78
N LEU A 127 3.82 7.71 11.76
CA LEU A 127 2.36 7.65 11.87
C LEU A 127 1.73 9.02 12.13
N ASP A 128 2.39 9.90 12.87
CA ASP A 128 1.94 11.29 13.07
C ASP A 128 1.99 12.10 11.77
N THR A 129 3.00 11.86 10.93
CA THR A 129 3.08 12.44 9.57
C THR A 129 1.95 11.94 8.66
N VAL A 130 1.60 10.65 8.76
CA VAL A 130 0.42 10.11 8.07
C VAL A 130 -0.85 10.79 8.59
N ASP A 131 -0.98 10.97 9.90
CA ASP A 131 -2.15 11.58 10.51
C ASP A 131 -2.35 13.03 10.04
N SER A 132 -1.30 13.85 10.07
CA SER A 132 -1.36 15.25 9.61
C SER A 132 -1.67 15.37 8.11
N THR A 133 -1.11 14.48 7.29
CA THR A 133 -1.42 14.43 5.86
C THR A 133 -2.89 14.10 5.62
N LEU A 134 -3.43 13.12 6.34
CA LEU A 134 -4.85 12.75 6.22
C LEU A 134 -5.78 13.80 6.81
N GLU A 135 -5.34 14.59 7.80
CA GLU A 135 -6.10 15.74 8.30
C GLU A 135 -6.29 16.82 7.24
N GLU A 136 -5.22 17.09 6.47
CA GLU A 136 -5.28 18.04 5.36
C GLU A 136 -6.19 17.51 4.23
N VAL A 137 -6.09 16.23 3.90
CA VAL A 137 -6.98 15.57 2.93
C VAL A 137 -8.45 15.62 3.37
N GLU A 138 -8.74 15.32 4.64
CA GLU A 138 -10.10 15.39 5.18
C GLU A 138 -10.65 16.81 5.09
N THR A 139 -9.83 17.80 5.46
CA THR A 139 -10.19 19.23 5.37
C THR A 139 -10.48 19.63 3.93
N GLN A 140 -9.65 19.20 2.97
CA GLN A 140 -9.89 19.45 1.56
C GLN A 140 -11.21 18.83 1.08
N LEU A 141 -11.45 17.55 1.37
CA LEU A 141 -12.68 16.86 0.96
C LEU A 141 -13.92 17.52 1.56
N LYS A 142 -13.85 17.96 2.81
CA LYS A 142 -14.94 18.68 3.49
C LYS A 142 -15.25 20.04 2.86
N ASN A 143 -14.23 20.71 2.31
CA ASN A 143 -14.36 22.03 1.69
C ASN A 143 -14.81 21.97 0.22
N ASN A 144 -14.97 20.78 -0.36
CA ASN A 144 -15.52 20.64 -1.70
C ASN A 144 -16.98 21.13 -1.73
N GLN A 145 -17.28 22.05 -2.65
CA GLN A 145 -18.63 22.60 -2.80
C GLN A 145 -19.60 21.59 -3.44
N ASP A 146 -19.11 20.77 -4.36
CA ASP A 146 -19.86 19.68 -4.98
C ASP A 146 -19.57 18.36 -4.24
N PRO A 147 -20.57 17.73 -3.60
CA PRO A 147 -20.44 16.43 -2.92
C PRO A 147 -19.94 15.30 -3.84
N GLU A 148 -20.14 15.44 -5.16
CA GLU A 148 -19.67 14.46 -6.14
C GLU A 148 -18.22 14.68 -6.58
N SER A 149 -17.54 15.70 -6.07
CA SER A 149 -16.11 15.90 -6.32
C SER A 149 -15.27 14.74 -5.79
N TRP A 150 -14.16 14.46 -6.47
CA TRP A 150 -13.07 13.65 -5.92
C TRP A 150 -12.23 14.52 -4.97
N LEU A 151 -10.91 14.31 -4.87
CA LEU A 151 -10.09 15.03 -3.90
C LEU A 151 -10.11 16.55 -4.13
N VAL A 152 -9.90 17.02 -5.36
CA VAL A 152 -9.78 18.46 -5.66
C VAL A 152 -10.88 18.99 -6.57
N SER A 153 -11.44 18.15 -7.45
CA SER A 153 -12.38 18.57 -8.49
C SER A 153 -13.37 17.46 -8.83
N ARG A 154 -14.31 17.73 -9.74
CA ARG A 154 -15.25 16.71 -10.25
C ARG A 154 -14.55 15.59 -11.03
N ASP A 155 -13.39 15.90 -11.62
CA ASP A 155 -12.57 14.94 -12.34
C ASP A 155 -11.59 14.24 -11.41
N PHE A 156 -11.32 12.97 -11.70
CA PHE A 156 -10.37 12.15 -10.97
C PHE A 156 -8.96 12.47 -11.44
N THR A 157 -8.04 12.70 -10.51
CA THR A 157 -6.70 13.26 -10.79
C THR A 157 -5.56 12.35 -10.34
N VAL A 158 -4.33 12.74 -10.66
CA VAL A 158 -3.12 12.06 -10.14
C VAL A 158 -3.03 12.07 -8.61
N ALA A 159 -3.56 13.10 -7.94
CA ALA A 159 -3.58 13.13 -6.47
C ALA A 159 -4.55 12.07 -5.91
N ASP A 160 -5.65 11.80 -6.61
CA ASP A 160 -6.58 10.73 -6.27
C ASP A 160 -5.95 9.35 -6.42
N ILE A 161 -5.05 9.14 -7.39
CA ILE A 161 -4.27 7.89 -7.54
C ILE A 161 -3.40 7.67 -6.30
N GLY A 162 -2.64 8.70 -5.91
CA GLY A 162 -1.79 8.66 -4.72
C GLY A 162 -2.59 8.36 -3.47
N LEU A 163 -3.68 9.13 -3.24
CA LEU A 163 -4.55 8.96 -2.08
C LEU A 163 -5.15 7.55 -2.03
N THR A 164 -5.69 7.06 -3.15
CA THR A 164 -6.30 5.73 -3.24
C THR A 164 -5.31 4.64 -2.89
N THR A 165 -4.08 4.76 -3.40
CA THR A 165 -3.01 3.78 -3.15
C THR A 165 -2.59 3.78 -1.68
N LEU A 166 -2.46 4.97 -1.08
CA LEU A 166 -2.17 5.12 0.35
C LEU A 166 -3.28 4.54 1.22
N LEU A 167 -4.55 4.90 0.99
CA LEU A 167 -5.68 4.44 1.78
C LEU A 167 -5.85 2.92 1.66
N TYR A 168 -5.74 2.36 0.46
CA TYR A 168 -5.72 0.92 0.26
C TYR A 168 -4.61 0.28 1.10
N ARG A 169 -3.39 0.84 1.05
CA ARG A 169 -2.27 0.29 1.81
C ARG A 169 -2.53 0.31 3.31
N LEU A 170 -2.99 1.45 3.85
CA LEU A 170 -3.33 1.59 5.27
C LEU A 170 -4.41 0.59 5.69
N ASP A 171 -5.40 0.35 4.83
CA ASP A 171 -6.47 -0.61 5.11
C ASP A 171 -5.97 -2.05 5.17
N VAL A 172 -5.21 -2.50 4.18
CA VAL A 172 -4.75 -3.90 4.16
C VAL A 172 -3.75 -4.23 5.27
N VAL A 173 -2.96 -3.26 5.73
CA VAL A 173 -2.03 -3.47 6.86
C VAL A 173 -2.70 -3.31 8.24
N GLY A 174 -3.99 -2.95 8.28
CA GLY A 174 -4.78 -2.85 9.51
C GLY A 174 -4.69 -1.49 10.22
N LEU A 175 -4.30 -0.43 9.52
CA LEU A 175 -4.24 0.94 10.06
C LEU A 175 -5.52 1.75 9.76
N SER A 176 -6.41 1.28 8.89
CA SER A 176 -7.63 2.02 8.52
C SER A 176 -8.53 2.36 9.70
N ARG A 177 -8.64 1.48 10.71
CA ARG A 177 -9.38 1.76 11.94
C ARG A 177 -8.83 2.97 12.70
N ARG A 178 -7.50 3.11 12.78
CA ARG A 178 -6.84 4.23 13.44
C ARG A 178 -7.09 5.54 12.68
N PHE A 179 -6.95 5.51 11.36
CA PHE A 179 -6.89 6.74 10.58
C PHE A 179 -8.24 7.25 10.06
N PHE A 180 -9.18 6.37 9.68
CA PHE A 180 -10.42 6.82 9.02
C PHE A 180 -11.69 5.96 9.25
N LEU A 181 -11.60 4.71 9.72
CA LEU A 181 -12.81 3.88 9.92
C LEU A 181 -13.48 4.05 11.29
N SER A 182 -12.81 4.62 12.30
CA SER A 182 -13.41 4.84 13.64
C SER A 182 -14.18 6.16 13.77
N GLY A 183 -14.51 6.80 12.65
CA GLY A 183 -15.30 8.03 12.62
C GLY A 183 -14.51 9.34 12.76
N SER A 184 -13.18 9.28 12.84
CA SER A 184 -12.32 10.48 12.89
C SER A 184 -12.34 11.28 11.58
N ARG A 185 -12.50 10.60 10.43
CA ARG A 185 -12.37 11.19 9.08
C ARG A 185 -13.47 10.65 8.14
N PRO A 186 -14.73 11.08 8.33
CA PRO A 186 -15.86 10.57 7.55
C PRO A 186 -15.74 10.85 6.05
N CYS A 187 -15.18 11.98 5.61
CA CYS A 187 -15.06 12.29 4.19
C CYS A 187 -14.06 11.35 3.51
N ILE A 188 -12.92 11.05 4.12
CA ILE A 188 -11.96 10.04 3.64
C ILE A 188 -12.60 8.67 3.60
N LYS A 189 -13.36 8.29 4.64
CA LYS A 189 -14.06 7.00 4.65
C LYS A 189 -15.02 6.89 3.44
N SER A 190 -15.87 7.89 3.23
CA SER A 190 -16.80 7.91 2.09
C SER A 190 -16.07 7.95 0.74
N TYR A 191 -14.99 8.72 0.64
CA TYR A 191 -14.12 8.73 -0.54
C TYR A 191 -13.56 7.33 -0.83
N PHE A 192 -13.05 6.63 0.19
CA PHE A 192 -12.46 5.30 0.04
C PHE A 192 -13.50 4.26 -0.37
N GLU A 193 -14.69 4.31 0.22
CA GLU A 193 -15.83 3.47 -0.17
C GLU A 193 -16.19 3.72 -1.64
N ARG A 194 -16.35 4.98 -2.06
CA ARG A 194 -16.67 5.36 -3.44
C ARG A 194 -15.59 4.92 -4.42
N VAL A 195 -14.32 5.22 -4.16
CA VAL A 195 -13.22 4.91 -5.10
C VAL A 195 -13.04 3.40 -5.29
N SER A 196 -13.34 2.59 -4.27
CA SER A 196 -13.25 1.13 -4.34
C SER A 196 -14.24 0.49 -5.33
N THR A 197 -15.28 1.22 -5.72
CA THR A 197 -16.28 0.76 -6.71
C THR A 197 -15.85 1.01 -8.16
N ARG A 198 -14.79 1.79 -8.40
CA ARG A 198 -14.34 2.12 -9.76
C ARG A 198 -13.83 0.87 -10.48
N PRO A 199 -14.14 0.68 -11.79
CA PRO A 199 -13.61 -0.45 -12.55
C PRO A 199 -12.09 -0.55 -12.56
N SER A 200 -11.39 0.60 -12.68
CA SER A 200 -9.92 0.64 -12.64
C SER A 200 -9.35 0.24 -11.28
N TYR A 201 -10.05 0.56 -10.18
CA TYR A 201 -9.66 0.11 -8.85
C TYR A 201 -9.76 -1.41 -8.75
N GLN A 202 -10.92 -1.97 -9.13
CA GLN A 202 -11.18 -3.41 -9.05
C GLN A 202 -10.24 -4.24 -9.93
N ALA A 203 -9.82 -3.69 -11.07
CA ALA A 203 -8.86 -4.31 -11.96
C ALA A 203 -7.41 -4.27 -11.42
N THR A 204 -7.08 -3.27 -10.60
CA THR A 204 -5.70 -3.01 -10.14
C THR A 204 -5.42 -3.61 -8.77
N PHE A 205 -6.32 -3.40 -7.80
CA PHE A 205 -6.07 -3.81 -6.43
C PHE A 205 -6.43 -5.27 -6.23
N PRO A 206 -5.51 -6.08 -5.69
CA PRO A 206 -5.69 -7.51 -5.64
C PRO A 206 -6.88 -7.90 -4.76
N THR A 207 -7.77 -8.70 -5.33
CA THR A 207 -8.87 -9.32 -4.61
C THR A 207 -8.37 -10.45 -3.72
N LEU A 208 -9.22 -10.93 -2.81
CA LEU A 208 -8.95 -12.10 -1.98
C LEU A 208 -8.45 -13.30 -2.81
N PHE A 209 -8.97 -13.46 -4.03
CA PHE A 209 -8.62 -14.53 -4.97
C PHE A 209 -7.17 -14.41 -5.49
N TYR A 210 -6.71 -13.19 -5.79
CA TYR A 210 -5.33 -12.96 -6.20
C TYR A 210 -4.34 -13.33 -5.08
N HIS A 211 -4.64 -12.95 -3.84
CA HIS A 211 -3.82 -13.33 -2.69
C HIS A 211 -3.83 -14.82 -2.40
N PHE A 212 -4.95 -15.50 -2.62
CA PHE A 212 -5.04 -16.96 -2.51
C PHE A 212 -4.13 -17.66 -3.53
N LYS A 213 -4.16 -17.23 -4.80
CA LYS A 213 -3.27 -17.76 -5.85
C LYS A 213 -1.80 -17.47 -5.54
N ALA A 214 -1.49 -16.28 -5.05
CA ALA A 214 -0.13 -15.92 -4.64
C ALA A 214 0.34 -16.78 -3.46
N LEU A 215 -0.47 -16.98 -2.42
CA LEU A 215 -0.16 -17.83 -1.27
C LEU A 215 0.07 -19.31 -1.62
N LEU A 216 -0.58 -19.81 -2.67
CA LEU A 216 -0.32 -21.14 -3.23
C LEU A 216 0.98 -21.18 -4.05
N GLY A 217 1.33 -20.10 -4.75
CA GLY A 217 2.55 -19.97 -5.55
C GLY A 217 3.82 -19.69 -4.73
N PHE A 218 3.69 -18.95 -3.62
CA PHE A 218 4.67 -18.95 -2.54
C PHE A 218 4.63 -20.34 -1.93
N LYS A 219 5.62 -21.20 -2.20
CA LYS A 219 5.83 -22.49 -1.53
C LYS A 219 6.14 -22.32 -0.02
N VAL A 220 5.37 -21.49 0.69
CA VAL A 220 5.48 -21.16 2.12
C VAL A 220 4.65 -22.13 2.96
N LEU A 221 3.88 -23.02 2.34
CA LEU A 221 2.93 -23.90 3.02
C LEU A 221 3.18 -25.40 2.73
N GLY A 222 4.41 -25.87 2.87
CA GLY A 222 4.66 -27.32 3.00
C GLY A 222 4.04 -27.91 4.28
N ALA A 223 3.92 -27.11 5.34
CA ALA A 223 3.40 -27.57 6.65
C ALA A 223 1.87 -27.37 6.84
N THR A 224 1.26 -26.48 6.08
CA THR A 224 -0.12 -26.00 6.29
C THR A 224 -1.10 -26.55 5.27
N THR A 225 -0.61 -27.07 4.13
CA THR A 225 -1.38 -28.03 3.32
C THR A 225 -1.69 -29.27 4.15
N ALA A 226 -0.74 -29.79 4.93
CA ALA A 226 -0.98 -30.90 5.87
C ALA A 226 -1.99 -30.53 6.97
N ALA A 227 -1.90 -29.33 7.55
CA ALA A 227 -2.83 -28.89 8.59
C ALA A 227 -4.27 -28.70 8.06
N LEU A 228 -4.45 -28.12 6.86
CA LEU A 228 -5.77 -27.93 6.26
C LEU A 228 -6.41 -29.26 5.80
N VAL A 229 -5.60 -30.19 5.29
CA VAL A 229 -6.06 -31.56 4.95
C VAL A 229 -6.44 -32.34 6.20
N ALA A 230 -5.70 -32.19 7.31
CA ALA A 230 -6.03 -32.83 8.57
C ALA A 230 -7.33 -32.29 9.19
N ILE A 231 -7.57 -30.97 9.11
CA ILE A 231 -8.82 -30.36 9.60
C ILE A 231 -10.01 -30.80 8.75
N ALA A 232 -9.88 -30.80 7.43
CA ALA A 232 -10.93 -31.26 6.52
C ALA A 232 -11.20 -32.76 6.69
N GLY A 233 -10.16 -33.58 6.78
CA GLY A 233 -10.25 -35.03 7.01
C GLY A 233 -10.89 -35.37 8.37
N GLY A 234 -10.51 -34.65 9.43
CA GLY A 234 -11.11 -34.80 10.76
C GLY A 234 -12.58 -34.42 10.80
N ALA A 235 -12.98 -33.32 10.14
CA ALA A 235 -14.38 -32.90 10.04
C ALA A 235 -15.24 -33.90 9.24
N ILE A 236 -14.71 -34.43 8.14
CA ILE A 236 -15.40 -35.44 7.32
C ILE A 236 -15.54 -36.76 8.08
N TYR A 237 -14.48 -37.21 8.77
CA TYR A 237 -14.52 -38.42 9.60
C TYR A 237 -15.55 -38.29 10.73
N TYR A 238 -15.53 -37.17 11.46
CA TYR A 238 -16.46 -36.89 12.55
C TYR A 238 -17.92 -36.86 12.08
N TRP A 239 -18.19 -36.24 10.92
CA TRP A 239 -19.54 -36.20 10.36
C TRP A 239 -20.03 -37.60 9.95
N LYS A 240 -19.16 -38.40 9.32
CA LYS A 240 -19.47 -39.76 8.87
C LYS A 240 -19.65 -40.76 10.03
N SER A 241 -18.98 -40.55 11.16
CA SER A 241 -19.15 -41.36 12.38
C SER A 241 -20.45 -41.07 13.13
N ARG A 242 -21.12 -39.94 12.85
CA ARG A 242 -22.37 -39.53 13.52
C ARG A 242 -23.62 -39.81 12.69
N SER A 243 -23.44 -40.14 11.41
CA SER A 243 -24.49 -40.53 10.46
C SER A 243 -24.64 -42.06 10.30
N ARG A 244 -24.11 -42.84 11.24
CA ARG A 244 -24.35 -44.27 11.44
C ARG A 244 -24.94 -44.46 12.82
#